data_AF-A0A925H2U2-F1
#
_entry.id   AF-A0A925H2U2-F1
#
_cell.length_a   1.000
_cell.length_b   1.000
_cell.length_c   1.000
_cell.angle_alpha   90.00
_cell.angle_beta   90.00
_cell.angle_gamma   90.00
#
_symmetry.space_group_name_H-M   'P 1'
#
loop_
_entity.id
_entity.type
_entity.pdbx_description
1 polymer ?
#
loop_
_entity_poly.entity_id
_entity_poly.type
_entity_poly.pdbx_seq_one_letter_code
_entity_poly.pdbx_strand_id
1 'polypeptide(L)'
;KATPEHRIWEQALLRYKTGKLSWSTRLRFENRFLGVRNAEGALTEYRYENRFRAWQRATIPLSPRYYLTAYDEIWFYVKPYVSSSVLDQNRAYLAFGRRFGPAWDFEAGYMLQSIWQRNGRVAEANHTLMFTVTSRKPFGRR
;
A
#
# COMPACT_ATOMS: atom_id res chain seq x y z
N LYS A 1 20.83 -0.45 15.25
CA LYS A 1 20.02 0.71 15.75
C LYS A 1 19.04 1.11 14.65
N ALA A 2 17.78 1.42 14.98
CA ALA A 2 16.84 1.93 13.98
C ALA A 2 17.34 3.27 13.41
N THR A 3 17.17 3.45 12.10
CA THR A 3 17.50 4.71 11.41
C THR A 3 16.28 5.62 11.46
N PRO A 4 16.40 6.87 11.97
CA PRO A 4 15.26 7.78 12.03
C PRO A 4 14.78 8.12 10.62
N GLU A 5 13.47 8.22 10.45
CA GLU A 5 12.85 8.62 9.19
C GLU A 5 11.65 9.52 9.46
N HIS A 6 11.62 10.70 8.84
CA HIS A 6 10.46 11.59 8.85
C HIS A 6 9.79 11.61 7.49
N ARG A 7 8.46 11.72 7.48
CA ARG A 7 7.66 11.70 6.24
C ARG A 7 6.57 12.75 6.31
N ILE A 8 6.45 13.54 5.25
CA ILE A 8 5.26 14.33 4.94
C ILE A 8 4.66 13.78 3.64
N TRP A 9 3.34 13.76 3.55
CA TRP A 9 2.67 13.22 2.38
C TRP A 9 1.38 13.97 2.08
N GLU A 10 1.06 13.98 0.79
CA GLU A 10 -0.18 14.50 0.24
C GLU A 10 -0.89 13.37 -0.49
N GLN A 11 -2.23 13.36 -0.47
CA GLN A 11 -3.00 12.27 -1.04
C GLN A 11 -4.30 12.72 -1.68
N ALA A 12 -4.54 12.21 -2.89
CA ALA A 12 -5.85 12.18 -3.51
C ALA A 12 -6.45 10.77 -3.40
N LEU A 13 -7.71 10.68 -2.95
CA LEU A 13 -8.47 9.43 -2.93
C LEU A 13 -9.75 9.63 -3.73
N LEU A 14 -9.83 8.94 -4.86
CA LEU A 14 -10.96 8.95 -5.75
C LEU A 14 -11.73 7.64 -5.56
N ARG A 15 -13.05 7.72 -5.44
CA ARG A 15 -13.93 6.57 -5.25
C ARG A 15 -15.06 6.65 -6.25
N TYR A 16 -15.21 5.59 -7.02
CA TYR A 16 -16.21 5.51 -8.08
C TYR A 16 -16.97 4.19 -8.02
N LYS A 17 -18.17 4.22 -8.59
CA LYS A 17 -19.01 3.04 -8.77
C LYS A 17 -19.53 3.04 -10.20
N THR A 18 -19.19 2.01 -10.97
CA THR A 18 -19.62 1.83 -12.35
C THR A 18 -20.50 0.59 -12.39
N GLY A 19 -21.82 0.78 -12.41
CA GLY A 19 -22.79 -0.29 -12.24
C GLY A 19 -22.61 -1.02 -10.90
N LYS A 20 -22.29 -2.32 -10.95
CA LYS A 20 -22.04 -3.14 -9.76
C LYS A 20 -20.57 -3.10 -9.30
N LEU A 21 -19.64 -2.67 -10.15
CA LEU A 21 -18.22 -2.55 -9.83
C LEU A 21 -17.98 -1.30 -8.98
N SER A 22 -17.31 -1.47 -7.85
CA SER A 22 -16.75 -0.37 -7.07
C SER A 22 -15.25 -0.31 -7.30
N TRP A 23 -14.72 0.87 -7.60
CA TRP A 23 -13.29 1.06 -7.74
C TRP A 23 -12.81 2.31 -7.00
N SER A 24 -11.55 2.30 -6.61
CA SER A 24 -10.93 3.38 -5.86
C SER A 24 -9.49 3.55 -6.28
N THR A 25 -9.12 4.80 -6.57
CA THR A 25 -7.75 5.18 -6.93
C THR A 25 -7.20 6.05 -5.81
N ARG A 26 -6.01 5.74 -5.33
CA ARG A 26 -5.30 6.55 -4.35
C ARG A 26 -3.93 6.90 -4.91
N LEU A 27 -3.71 8.19 -5.07
CA LEU A 27 -2.42 8.75 -5.47
C LEU A 27 -1.83 9.43 -4.25
N ARG A 28 -0.59 9.10 -3.91
CA ARG A 28 0.11 9.69 -2.77
C ARG A 28 1.51 10.12 -3.19
N PHE A 29 1.82 11.38 -2.92
CA PHE A 29 3.18 11.89 -3.01
C PHE A 29 3.75 11.99 -1.60
N GLU A 30 4.95 11.49 -1.39
CA GLU A 30 5.60 11.36 -0.09
C GLU A 30 7.00 11.95 -0.16
N ASN A 31 7.27 12.97 0.65
CA ASN A 31 8.61 13.50 0.87
C ASN A 31 9.20 12.86 2.12
N ARG A 32 10.40 12.30 1.99
CA ARG A 32 11.04 11.46 3.00
C ARG A 32 12.38 12.07 3.40
N PHE A 33 12.62 12.15 4.70
CA PHE A 33 13.88 12.56 5.29
C PHE A 33 14.46 11.35 6.01
N LEU A 34 15.38 10.64 5.35
CA LEU A 34 15.99 9.42 5.87
C LEU A 34 17.29 9.77 6.59
N GLY A 35 17.42 9.39 7.86
CA GLY A 35 18.67 9.53 8.58
C GLY A 35 19.78 8.71 7.92
N VAL A 36 20.97 9.29 7.81
CA VAL A 36 22.18 8.60 7.37
C VAL A 36 23.10 8.47 8.57
N ARG A 37 23.65 7.28 8.76
CA ARG A 37 24.59 6.99 9.85
C ARG A 37 25.98 6.74 9.26
N ASN A 38 27.02 7.17 9.97
CA ASN A 38 28.40 6.82 9.65
C ASN A 38 28.72 5.37 10.08
N ALA A 39 29.96 4.93 9.84
CA ALA A 39 30.43 3.59 10.18
C ALA A 39 30.37 3.32 11.70
N GLU A 40 30.53 4.36 12.52
CA GLU A 40 30.44 4.31 13.99
C GLU A 40 28.98 4.31 14.49
N GLY A 41 28.00 4.43 13.57
CA GLY A 41 26.57 4.40 13.87
C GLY A 41 26.00 5.72 14.41
N ALA A 42 26.77 6.80 14.44
CA ALA A 42 26.30 8.16 14.73
C ALA A 42 25.45 8.68 13.56
N LEU A 43 24.35 9.38 13.87
CA LEU A 43 23.53 10.04 12.86
C LEU A 43 24.29 11.28 12.37
N THR A 44 24.54 11.38 11.07
CA THR A 44 25.31 12.48 10.48
C THR A 44 24.44 13.48 9.75
N GLU A 45 23.50 13.01 8.94
CA GLU A 45 22.67 13.86 8.07
C GLU A 45 21.31 13.23 7.77
N TYR A 46 20.44 14.00 7.11
CA TYR A 46 19.19 13.52 6.54
C TYR A 46 19.25 13.58 5.02
N ARG A 47 19.02 12.44 4.37
CA ARG A 47 18.85 12.37 2.93
C ARG A 47 17.39 12.63 2.58
N TYR A 48 17.16 13.62 1.75
CA TYR A 48 15.84 13.95 1.22
C TYR A 48 15.52 13.12 -0.04
N GLU A 49 14.35 12.50 -0.07
CA GLU A 49 13.88 11.72 -1.21
C GLU A 49 12.39 11.88 -1.43
N ASN A 50 11.97 11.80 -2.69
CA ASN A 50 10.55 11.75 -3.02
C ASN A 50 10.13 10.37 -3.50
N ARG A 51 8.91 10.00 -3.13
CA ARG A 51 8.27 8.77 -3.60
C ARG A 51 6.83 9.07 -3.98
N PHE A 52 6.43 8.57 -5.14
CA PHE A 52 5.04 8.54 -5.55
C PHE A 52 4.50 7.12 -5.42
N ARG A 53 3.23 7.02 -5.01
CA ARG A 53 2.51 5.77 -4.83
C ARG A 53 1.17 5.86 -5.53
N ALA A 54 0.94 4.94 -6.46
CA ALA A 54 -0.33 4.75 -7.12
C ALA A 54 -0.96 3.45 -6.64
N TRP A 55 -2.16 3.52 -6.09
CA TRP A 55 -2.94 2.37 -5.65
C TRP A 55 -4.27 2.35 -6.38
N GLN A 56 -4.61 1.20 -6.96
CA GLN A 56 -5.89 0.99 -7.61
C GLN A 56 -6.56 -0.24 -6.99
N ARG A 57 -7.79 -0.10 -6.50
CA ARG A 57 -8.60 -1.22 -6.01
C ARG A 57 -9.90 -1.33 -6.79
N ALA A 58 -10.26 -2.57 -7.11
CA ALA A 58 -11.55 -2.95 -7.65
C ALA A 58 -12.25 -3.92 -6.70
N THR A 59 -13.58 -3.84 -6.62
CA THR A 59 -14.42 -4.78 -5.87
C THR A 59 -15.64 -5.12 -6.71
N ILE A 60 -15.74 -6.40 -7.05
CA ILE A 60 -16.76 -6.95 -7.93
C ILE A 60 -17.68 -7.82 -7.09
N PRO A 61 -18.98 -7.48 -6.94
CA PRO A 61 -19.92 -8.35 -6.27
C PRO A 61 -20.22 -9.57 -7.17
N LEU A 62 -20.00 -10.76 -6.62
CA LEU A 62 -20.33 -12.03 -7.28
C LEU A 62 -21.77 -12.46 -6.95
N SER A 63 -22.24 -12.12 -5.75
CA SER A 63 -23.61 -12.32 -5.28
C SER A 63 -23.94 -11.29 -4.18
N PRO A 64 -25.14 -11.29 -3.59
CA PRO A 64 -25.44 -10.41 -2.45
C PRO A 64 -24.46 -10.58 -1.28
N ARG A 65 -23.97 -11.81 -1.06
CA ARG A 65 -23.10 -12.16 0.07
C ARG A 65 -21.62 -12.29 -0.29
N TYR A 66 -21.28 -12.50 -1.55
CA TYR A 66 -19.90 -12.78 -1.97
C TYR A 66 -19.36 -11.73 -2.94
N TYR A 67 -18.08 -11.45 -2.86
CA TYR A 67 -17.41 -10.51 -3.75
C TYR A 67 -15.94 -10.86 -3.93
N LEU A 68 -15.35 -10.37 -5.03
CA LEU A 68 -13.93 -10.44 -5.30
C LEU A 68 -13.34 -9.04 -5.16
N THR A 69 -12.18 -8.94 -4.54
CA THR A 69 -11.41 -7.70 -4.43
C THR A 69 -10.03 -7.91 -5.00
N ALA A 70 -9.60 -7.00 -5.85
CA ALA A 70 -8.21 -6.94 -6.30
C ALA A 70 -7.68 -5.53 -6.07
N TYR A 71 -6.41 -5.41 -5.70
CA TYR A 71 -5.72 -4.13 -5.81
C TYR A 71 -4.31 -4.32 -6.31
N ASP A 72 -3.77 -3.26 -6.90
CA ASP A 72 -2.35 -3.14 -7.22
C ASP A 72 -1.83 -1.81 -6.66
N GLU A 73 -0.67 -1.84 -5.99
CA GLU A 73 0.05 -0.66 -5.52
C GLU A 73 1.44 -0.59 -6.12
N ILE A 74 1.73 0.43 -6.92
CA ILE A 74 3.07 0.67 -7.49
C ILE A 74 3.70 1.87 -6.81
N TRP A 75 4.94 1.71 -6.38
CA TRP A 75 5.74 2.73 -5.72
C TRP A 75 6.96 3.03 -6.59
N PHE A 76 7.20 4.30 -6.87
CA PHE A 76 8.36 4.71 -7.64
C PHE A 76 8.97 5.98 -7.07
N TYR A 77 10.28 6.09 -7.25
CA TYR A 77 11.04 7.24 -6.80
C TYR A 77 10.84 8.41 -7.75
N VAL A 78 10.71 9.61 -7.18
CA VAL A 78 10.65 10.88 -7.91
C VAL A 78 11.89 11.68 -7.52
N LYS A 79 12.51 12.38 -8.48
CA LYS A 79 13.72 13.16 -8.17
C LYS A 79 13.41 14.25 -7.11
N PRO A 80 14.35 14.55 -6.21
CA PRO A 80 15.63 13.87 -5.99
C PRO A 80 15.45 12.49 -5.33
N TYR A 81 16.24 11.50 -5.77
CA TYR A 81 16.39 10.19 -5.13
C TYR A 81 17.75 9.58 -5.48
N VAL A 82 18.22 8.65 -4.66
CA VAL A 82 19.47 7.89 -4.89
C VAL A 82 19.15 6.39 -4.88
N SER A 83 18.86 5.85 -6.07
CA SER A 83 18.55 4.44 -6.30
C SER A 83 18.92 4.06 -7.73
N SER A 84 19.41 2.83 -7.95
CA SER A 84 19.64 2.28 -9.29
C SER A 84 18.34 1.87 -10.01
N SER A 85 17.23 1.73 -9.27
CA SER A 85 15.91 1.41 -9.80
C SER A 85 14.95 2.58 -9.60
N VAL A 86 14.15 2.87 -10.63
CA VAL A 86 13.04 3.84 -10.58
C VAL A 86 11.88 3.27 -9.76
N LEU A 87 11.64 1.96 -9.84
CA LEU A 87 10.62 1.26 -9.06
C LEU A 87 11.19 0.89 -7.68
N ASP A 88 10.40 1.18 -6.64
CA ASP A 88 10.71 0.81 -5.26
C ASP A 88 10.06 -0.54 -4.94
N GLN A 89 8.73 -0.60 -5.06
CA GLN A 89 7.93 -1.76 -4.69
C GLN A 89 6.67 -1.85 -5.54
N ASN A 90 6.17 -3.08 -5.72
CA ASN A 90 4.82 -3.35 -6.20
C ASN A 90 4.11 -4.30 -5.23
N ARG A 91 2.83 -4.07 -4.98
CA ARG A 91 1.97 -4.92 -4.15
C ARG A 91 0.71 -5.26 -4.91
N ALA A 92 0.67 -6.48 -5.45
CA ALA A 92 -0.50 -7.05 -6.10
C ALA A 92 -1.27 -7.89 -5.07
N TYR A 93 -2.58 -7.67 -4.96
CA TYR A 93 -3.44 -8.37 -4.01
C TYR A 93 -4.72 -8.85 -4.66
N LEU A 94 -5.13 -10.06 -4.27
CA LEU A 94 -6.41 -10.66 -4.65
C LEU A 94 -7.05 -11.32 -3.43
N ALA A 95 -8.34 -11.04 -3.22
CA ALA A 95 -9.09 -11.55 -2.08
C ALA A 95 -10.50 -11.98 -2.46
N PHE A 96 -10.95 -13.06 -1.83
CA PHE A 96 -12.35 -13.43 -1.79
C PHE A 96 -12.99 -12.88 -0.53
N GLY A 97 -14.13 -12.21 -0.69
CA GLY A 97 -14.85 -11.55 0.37
C GLY A 97 -16.24 -12.12 0.60
N ARG A 98 -16.65 -12.17 1.87
CA ARG A 98 -18.00 -12.55 2.29
C ARG A 98 -18.59 -11.50 3.24
N ARG A 99 -19.83 -11.09 2.95
CA ARG A 99 -20.65 -10.23 3.81
C ARG A 99 -21.42 -11.09 4.80
N PHE A 100 -21.27 -10.78 6.08
CA PHE A 100 -21.96 -11.41 7.20
C PHE A 100 -22.96 -10.44 7.83
N GLY A 101 -24.25 -10.74 7.64
CA GLY A 101 -25.32 -9.87 8.12
C GLY A 101 -25.26 -8.45 7.52
N PRO A 102 -25.85 -7.45 8.19
CA PRO A 102 -25.92 -6.09 7.66
C PRO A 102 -24.61 -5.29 7.79
N ALA A 103 -23.67 -5.72 8.63
CA ALA A 103 -22.61 -4.84 9.11
C ALA A 103 -21.18 -5.39 9.03
N TRP A 104 -21.00 -6.69 8.80
CA TRP A 104 -19.67 -7.31 8.84
C TRP A 104 -19.27 -7.79 7.45
N ASP A 105 -18.01 -7.56 7.11
CA ASP A 105 -17.40 -8.04 5.88
C ASP A 105 -16.08 -8.73 6.25
N PHE A 106 -15.83 -9.88 5.65
CA PHE A 106 -14.59 -10.64 5.81
C PHE A 106 -13.92 -10.81 4.45
N GLU A 107 -12.61 -10.59 4.37
CA GLU A 107 -11.81 -10.86 3.18
C GLU A 107 -10.66 -11.79 3.56
N ALA A 108 -10.48 -12.86 2.78
CA ALA A 108 -9.30 -13.70 2.81
C ALA A 108 -8.61 -13.60 1.45
N GLY A 109 -7.33 -13.27 1.45
CA GLY A 109 -6.60 -13.00 0.22
C GLY A 109 -5.12 -13.26 0.31
N TYR A 110 -4.50 -13.13 -0.85
CA TYR A 110 -3.07 -13.31 -1.06
C TYR A 110 -2.50 -12.03 -1.66
N MET A 111 -1.40 -11.55 -1.07
CA MET A 111 -0.62 -10.42 -1.57
C MET A 111 0.76 -10.90 -1.99
N LEU A 112 1.13 -10.58 -3.23
CA LEU A 112 2.51 -10.64 -3.68
C LEU A 112 3.12 -9.25 -3.58
N GLN A 113 4.21 -9.12 -2.84
CA GLN A 113 4.98 -7.88 -2.74
C GLN A 113 6.35 -8.07 -3.39
N SER A 114 6.55 -7.40 -4.52
CA SER A 114 7.84 -7.32 -5.20
C SER A 114 8.62 -6.11 -4.72
N ILE A 115 9.88 -6.29 -4.31
CA ILE A 115 10.77 -5.21 -3.85
C ILE A 115 12.02 -5.20 -4.72
N TRP A 116 12.31 -4.07 -5.35
CA TRP A 116 13.56 -3.87 -6.08
C TRP A 116 14.55 -3.16 -5.17
N GLN A 117 15.57 -3.88 -4.71
CA GLN A 117 16.57 -3.29 -3.83
C GLN A 117 17.38 -2.22 -4.57
N ARG A 118 17.85 -1.22 -3.81
CA ARG A 118 18.65 -0.10 -4.32
C ARG A 118 20.01 -0.48 -4.88
N ASN A 119 20.49 -1.70 -4.57
CA ASN A 119 21.72 -2.24 -5.15
C ASN A 119 21.52 -2.73 -6.60
N GLY A 120 20.26 -2.76 -7.10
CA GLY A 120 19.92 -3.15 -8.46
C GLY A 120 20.13 -4.63 -8.79
N ARG A 121 20.55 -5.43 -7.81
CA ARG A 121 20.97 -6.83 -7.99
C ARG A 121 19.98 -7.83 -7.42
N VAL A 122 19.16 -7.40 -6.47
CA VAL A 122 18.23 -8.27 -5.74
C VAL A 122 16.81 -7.77 -5.93
N ALA A 123 15.96 -8.64 -6.48
CA ALA A 123 14.52 -8.51 -6.45
C ALA A 123 13.98 -9.52 -5.44
N GLU A 124 13.26 -9.03 -4.43
CA GLU A 124 12.60 -9.89 -3.45
C GLU A 124 11.13 -10.07 -3.80
N ALA A 125 10.62 -11.27 -3.60
CA ALA A 125 9.21 -11.60 -3.72
C ALA A 125 8.69 -12.09 -2.36
N ASN A 126 7.90 -11.25 -1.69
CA ASN A 126 7.30 -11.56 -0.41
C ASN A 126 5.85 -12.03 -0.62
N HIS A 127 5.55 -13.22 -0.10
CA HIS A 127 4.26 -13.89 -0.22
C HIS A 127 3.49 -13.74 1.10
N THR A 128 2.35 -13.06 1.07
CA THR A 128 1.59 -12.75 2.30
C THR A 128 0.15 -13.24 2.18
N LEU A 129 -0.29 -14.05 3.13
CA LEU A 129 -1.71 -14.32 3.35
C LEU A 129 -2.30 -13.21 4.23
N MET A 130 -3.43 -12.65 3.82
CA MET A 130 -4.07 -11.53 4.50
C MET A 130 -5.53 -11.88 4.82
N PHE A 131 -5.91 -11.64 6.07
CA PHE A 131 -7.27 -11.79 6.55
C PHE A 131 -7.75 -10.45 7.10
N THR A 132 -8.89 -9.97 6.63
CA THR A 132 -9.44 -8.67 7.01
C THR A 132 -10.87 -8.83 7.50
N VAL A 133 -11.19 -8.22 8.63
CA VAL A 133 -12.56 -8.08 9.14
C VAL A 133 -12.89 -6.60 9.20
N THR A 134 -13.98 -6.20 8.55
CA THR A 134 -14.48 -4.82 8.59
C THR A 134 -15.86 -4.79 9.22
N SER A 135 -16.07 -3.86 10.15
CA SER A 135 -17.37 -3.58 10.75
C SER A 135 -17.85 -2.20 10.33
N ARG A 136 -19.13 -2.13 9.93
CA ARG A 136 -19.86 -0.87 9.69
C ARG A 136 -20.70 -0.46 10.90
N LYS A 137 -20.65 -1.20 12.01
CA LYS A 137 -21.37 -0.80 13.23
C LYS A 137 -20.69 0.43 13.86
N PRO A 138 -21.46 1.44 14.30
CA PRO A 138 -20.89 2.53 15.07
C PRO A 138 -20.30 2.01 16.39
N PHE A 139 -19.21 2.61 16.84
CA PHE A 139 -18.68 2.38 18.18
C PHE A 139 -19.48 3.23 19.18
N GLY A 140 -20.12 2.56 20.17
CA GLY A 140 -20.92 3.21 21.21
C GLY A 140 -22.43 3.21 20.91
N ARG A 141 -23.24 3.14 21.98
CA ARG A 141 -24.69 3.34 21.94
C ARG A 141 -24.97 4.84 21.76
N ARG A 142 -25.76 5.19 20.75
CA ARG A 142 -26.62 6.39 20.81
C ARG A 142 -27.77 6.10 21.76
#